data_AF-A0A9C7UJH0-F1
#
_entry.id   AF-A0A9C7UJH0-F1
#
_cell.length_a   1.000
_cell.length_b   1.000
_cell.length_c   1.000
_cell.angle_alpha   90.00
_cell.angle_beta   90.00
_cell.angle_gamma   90.00
#
_symmetry.space_group_name_H-M   'P 1'
#
loop_
_entity.id
_entity.type
_entity.pdbx_description
1 polymer ?
#
loop_
_entity_poly.entity_id
_entity_poly.type
_entity_poly.pdbx_seq_one_letter_code
_entity_poly.pdbx_strand_id
1 'polypeptide(L)'
;MHRYFDLLGKPEKKLIISRQNAYHGSTIAASTLGGMSAMHKQTMGLDYVHHIQQPHWFEEGADLDPEAFGIAAARELEKKIDELGEDRVAAFIAEPVQGAGGVIVPPDLTGLK
;
A
#
# COMPACT_ATOMS: atom_id res chain seq x y z
N MET A 1 -15.27 4.19 -3.62
CA MET A 1 -14.18 4.72 -4.47
C MET A 1 -14.54 4.67 -5.95
N HIS A 2 -14.79 3.50 -6.57
CA HIS A 2 -15.10 3.46 -8.02
C HIS A 2 -16.23 4.41 -8.43
N ARG A 3 -17.35 4.38 -7.68
CA ARG A 3 -18.47 5.32 -7.89
C ARG A 3 -18.08 6.80 -7.87
N TYR A 4 -17.10 7.19 -7.06
CA TYR A 4 -16.62 8.58 -7.01
C TYR A 4 -15.96 8.98 -8.34
N PHE A 5 -15.08 8.14 -8.87
CA PHE A 5 -14.42 8.42 -10.15
C PHE A 5 -15.36 8.24 -11.35
N ASP A 6 -16.33 7.32 -11.28
CA ASP A 6 -17.39 7.21 -12.30
C ASP A 6 -18.19 8.52 -12.40
N LEU A 7 -18.54 9.13 -11.26
CA LEU A 7 -19.24 10.42 -11.22
C LEU A 7 -18.42 11.59 -11.77
N LEU A 8 -17.09 11.49 -11.74
CA LEU A 8 -16.17 12.46 -12.32
C LEU A 8 -15.85 12.19 -13.80
N GLY A 9 -16.46 11.18 -14.41
CA GLY A 9 -16.17 10.78 -15.79
C GLY A 9 -14.78 10.15 -15.97
N LYS A 10 -14.21 9.54 -14.91
CA LYS A 10 -12.92 8.84 -14.91
C LYS A 10 -13.09 7.34 -14.62
N PRO A 11 -13.83 6.57 -15.44
CA PRO A 11 -14.18 5.18 -15.14
C PRO A 11 -12.99 4.21 -15.11
N GLU A 12 -11.82 4.61 -15.65
CA GLU A 12 -10.60 3.80 -15.60
C GLU A 12 -9.79 4.00 -14.32
N LYS A 13 -10.11 5.04 -13.52
CA LYS A 13 -9.42 5.34 -12.25
C LYS A 13 -9.93 4.44 -11.13
N LYS A 14 -9.47 3.18 -11.16
CA LYS A 14 -9.96 2.08 -10.32
C LYS A 14 -8.90 1.34 -9.51
N LEU A 15 -7.62 1.53 -9.82
CA LEU A 15 -6.53 0.79 -9.17
C LEU A 15 -6.33 1.29 -7.75
N ILE A 16 -6.04 0.37 -6.83
CA ILE A 16 -5.75 0.68 -5.43
C ILE A 16 -4.34 0.20 -5.11
N ILE A 17 -3.55 1.06 -4.50
CA ILE A 17 -2.25 0.69 -3.97
C ILE A 17 -2.38 0.44 -2.46
N SER A 18 -1.85 -0.68 -2.00
CA SER A 18 -1.73 -1.08 -0.60
C SER A 18 -0.28 -1.49 -0.31
N ARG A 19 -0.03 -2.06 0.87
CA ARG A 19 1.31 -2.51 1.29
C ARG A 19 1.36 -4.01 1.52
N GLN A 20 2.52 -4.58 1.27
CA GLN A 20 2.84 -5.92 1.77
C GLN A 20 2.65 -5.98 3.28
N ASN A 21 2.22 -7.13 3.80
CA ASN A 21 1.96 -7.34 5.23
C ASN A 21 0.88 -6.43 5.88
N ALA A 22 0.11 -5.67 5.09
CA ALA A 22 -1.01 -4.86 5.61
C ALA A 22 -2.21 -5.72 6.02
N TYR A 23 -3.05 -5.19 6.90
CA TYR A 23 -4.34 -5.82 7.24
C TYR A 23 -5.50 -4.84 7.12
N HIS A 24 -6.45 -5.16 6.24
CA HIS A 24 -7.64 -4.33 6.00
C HIS A 24 -8.97 -5.08 6.18
N GLY A 25 -8.92 -6.31 6.69
CA GLY A 25 -10.09 -7.16 6.98
C GLY A 25 -10.08 -8.49 6.23
N SER A 26 -11.19 -9.22 6.32
CA SER A 26 -11.29 -10.63 5.85
C SER A 26 -12.46 -10.90 4.88
N THR A 27 -13.09 -9.86 4.33
CA THR A 27 -13.92 -10.03 3.13
C THR A 27 -13.01 -10.20 1.90
N ILE A 28 -13.49 -10.75 0.78
CA ILE A 28 -12.67 -10.91 -0.44
C ILE A 28 -11.95 -9.61 -0.85
N ALA A 29 -12.68 -8.49 -0.82
CA ALA A 29 -12.09 -7.20 -1.16
C ALA A 29 -11.08 -6.74 -0.09
N ALA A 30 -11.43 -6.85 1.19
CA ALA A 30 -10.56 -6.45 2.28
C ALA A 30 -9.29 -7.31 2.41
N SER A 31 -9.39 -8.62 2.14
CA SER A 31 -8.25 -9.53 2.14
C SER A 31 -7.32 -9.24 0.97
N THR A 32 -7.87 -8.90 -0.20
CA THR A 32 -7.06 -8.46 -1.36
C THR A 32 -6.34 -7.14 -1.07
N LEU A 33 -7.00 -6.21 -0.36
CA LEU A 33 -6.37 -4.97 0.10
C LEU A 33 -5.27 -5.26 1.11
N GLY A 34 -5.41 -6.28 1.95
CA GLY A 34 -4.34 -6.75 2.82
C GLY A 34 -3.11 -7.22 2.03
N GLY A 35 -1.99 -7.39 2.72
CA GLY A 35 -0.74 -7.88 2.14
C GLY A 35 -0.30 -9.23 2.68
N MET A 36 -1.24 -10.01 3.25
CA MET A 36 -0.95 -11.26 3.95
C MET A 36 -1.03 -12.46 3.01
N SER A 37 0.12 -13.05 2.69
CA SER A 37 0.22 -14.19 1.77
C SER A 37 -0.63 -15.40 2.19
N ALA A 38 -0.79 -15.65 3.49
CA ALA A 38 -1.64 -16.72 4.01
C ALA A 38 -3.12 -16.51 3.67
N MET A 39 -3.61 -15.26 3.74
CA MET A 39 -4.99 -14.94 3.38
C MET A 39 -5.18 -15.00 1.86
N HIS A 40 -4.21 -14.50 1.07
CA HIS A 40 -4.29 -14.53 -0.40
C HIS A 40 -4.38 -15.96 -0.95
N LYS A 41 -3.74 -16.94 -0.29
CA LYS A 41 -3.83 -18.36 -0.67
C LYS A 41 -5.24 -18.95 -0.47
N GLN A 42 -6.10 -18.28 0.29
CA GLN A 42 -7.44 -18.75 0.66
C GLN A 42 -8.57 -18.00 -0.05
N THR A 43 -8.26 -16.94 -0.81
CA THR A 43 -9.27 -16.07 -1.43
C THR A 43 -9.04 -15.87 -2.93
N MET A 44 -10.11 -15.64 -3.68
CA MET A 44 -10.01 -15.16 -5.05
C MET A 44 -9.67 -13.66 -5.02
N GLY A 45 -8.40 -13.32 -5.26
CA GLY A 45 -7.94 -11.94 -5.27
C GLY A 45 -8.60 -11.09 -6.37
N LEU A 46 -8.57 -9.79 -6.18
CA LEU A 46 -8.99 -8.80 -7.20
C LEU A 46 -7.75 -8.27 -7.93
N ASP A 47 -7.86 -8.08 -9.23
CA ASP A 47 -6.78 -7.69 -10.13
C ASP A 47 -6.44 -6.19 -10.10
N TYR A 48 -7.32 -5.36 -9.52
CA TYR A 48 -7.14 -3.92 -9.41
C TYR A 48 -6.45 -3.45 -8.12
N VAL A 49 -5.86 -4.38 -7.34
CA VAL A 49 -5.09 -4.06 -6.14
C VAL A 49 -3.63 -4.39 -6.35
N HIS A 50 -2.76 -3.44 -6.05
CA HIS A 50 -1.31 -3.56 -6.16
C HIS A 50 -0.65 -3.28 -4.82
N HIS A 51 0.49 -3.92 -4.55
CA HIS A 51 1.18 -3.79 -3.27
C HIS A 51 2.57 -3.21 -3.47
N ILE A 52 2.92 -2.19 -2.68
CA ILE A 52 4.29 -1.72 -2.47
C ILE A 52 4.86 -2.33 -1.19
N GLN A 53 6.17 -2.15 -0.96
CA GLN A 53 6.82 -2.65 0.26
C GLN A 53 6.23 -2.03 1.54
N GLN A 54 6.40 -2.72 2.67
CA GLN A 54 6.05 -2.17 3.99
C GLN A 54 7.17 -1.25 4.51
N PRO A 55 6.90 -0.29 5.40
CA PRO A 55 7.92 0.54 6.01
C PRO A 55 8.57 -0.17 7.23
N HIS A 56 9.00 -1.42 7.09
CA HIS A 56 9.62 -2.18 8.18
C HIS A 56 11.16 -2.08 8.15
N TRP A 57 11.70 -0.99 8.68
CA TRP A 57 13.15 -0.73 8.64
C TRP A 57 14.00 -1.85 9.26
N PHE A 58 13.54 -2.47 10.35
CA PHE A 58 14.32 -3.51 11.04
C PHE A 58 14.60 -4.74 10.15
N GLU A 59 13.66 -5.11 9.27
CA GLU A 59 13.84 -6.24 8.34
C GLU A 59 14.31 -5.80 6.95
N GLU A 60 13.83 -4.66 6.46
CA GLU A 60 13.98 -4.24 5.06
C GLU A 60 14.95 -3.05 4.88
N GLY A 61 15.45 -2.48 5.97
CA GLY A 61 16.29 -1.28 5.99
C GLY A 61 17.67 -1.42 5.33
N ALA A 62 18.21 -2.64 5.28
CA ALA A 62 19.57 -2.91 4.82
C ALA A 62 20.59 -1.95 5.48
N ASP A 63 21.42 -1.28 4.68
CA ASP A 63 22.43 -0.33 5.15
C ASP A 63 21.91 1.11 5.33
N LEU A 64 20.62 1.36 5.06
CA LEU A 64 20.03 2.69 5.22
C LEU A 64 19.75 2.99 6.69
N ASP A 65 19.95 4.25 7.08
CA ASP A 65 19.37 4.74 8.33
C ASP A 65 17.82 4.76 8.24
N PRO A 66 17.11 4.78 9.39
CA PRO A 66 15.66 4.72 9.41
C PRO A 66 14.97 5.80 8.57
N GLU A 67 15.50 7.03 8.56
CA GLU A 67 14.89 8.16 7.84
C GLU A 67 15.06 7.96 6.33
N ALA A 68 16.27 7.64 5.87
CA ALA A 68 16.57 7.35 4.47
C ALA A 68 15.74 6.17 3.95
N PHE A 69 15.58 5.11 4.74
CA PHE A 69 14.70 3.99 4.41
C PHE A 69 13.23 4.42 4.35
N GLY A 70 12.76 5.22 5.31
CA GLY A 70 11.39 5.73 5.32
C GLY A 70 11.06 6.56 4.07
N ILE A 71 12.00 7.41 3.63
CA ILE A 71 11.90 8.17 2.38
C ILE A 71 11.86 7.23 1.17
N ALA A 72 12.75 6.23 1.13
CA ALA A 72 12.77 5.25 0.04
C ALA A 72 11.45 4.46 -0.03
N ALA A 73 10.93 3.99 1.11
CA ALA A 73 9.66 3.30 1.20
C ALA A 73 8.47 4.18 0.79
N ALA A 74 8.48 5.47 1.16
CA ALA A 74 7.45 6.41 0.70
C ALA A 74 7.51 6.62 -0.83
N ARG A 75 8.72 6.72 -1.40
CA ARG A 75 8.93 6.86 -2.86
C ARG A 75 8.51 5.64 -3.66
N GLU A 76 8.37 4.47 -3.07
CA GLU A 76 7.77 3.32 -3.76
C GLU A 76 6.32 3.58 -4.16
N LEU A 77 5.58 4.41 -3.42
CA LEU A 77 4.23 4.83 -3.84
C LEU A 77 4.29 5.65 -5.13
N GLU A 78 5.18 6.65 -5.19
CA GLU A 78 5.39 7.49 -6.37
C GLU A 78 5.76 6.63 -7.58
N LYS A 79 6.77 5.76 -7.44
CA LYS A 79 7.18 4.84 -8.51
C LYS A 79 6.04 3.93 -8.97
N LYS A 80 5.22 3.42 -8.03
CA LYS A 80 4.09 2.55 -8.38
C LYS A 80 2.97 3.31 -9.07
N ILE A 81 2.74 4.57 -8.71
CA ILE A 81 1.79 5.45 -9.43
C ILE A 81 2.27 5.67 -10.87
N ASP A 82 3.55 5.99 -11.07
CA ASP A 82 4.12 6.18 -12.40
C ASP A 82 4.03 4.90 -13.26
N GLU A 83 4.31 3.74 -12.65
CA GLU A 83 4.21 2.43 -13.32
C GLU A 83 2.78 2.11 -13.77
N LEU A 84 1.78 2.40 -12.92
CA LEU A 84 0.38 2.04 -13.17
C LEU A 84 -0.37 3.07 -14.02
N GLY A 85 0.14 4.32 -14.05
CA GLY A 85 -0.53 5.49 -14.61
C GLY A 85 -1.39 6.21 -13.57
N GLU A 86 -1.10 7.50 -13.33
CA GLU A 86 -1.84 8.33 -12.37
C GLU A 86 -3.34 8.37 -12.70
N ASP A 87 -3.70 8.39 -13.97
CA ASP A 87 -5.09 8.38 -14.45
C ASP A 87 -5.86 7.11 -14.07
N ARG A 88 -5.16 6.03 -13.73
CA ARG A 88 -5.72 4.74 -13.34
C ARG A 88 -5.70 4.49 -11.82
N VAL A 89 -4.75 5.07 -11.10
CA VAL A 89 -4.64 4.93 -9.63
C VAL A 89 -5.66 5.80 -8.93
N ALA A 90 -6.53 5.17 -8.15
CA ALA A 90 -7.66 5.83 -7.54
C ALA A 90 -7.44 6.14 -6.06
N ALA A 91 -6.71 5.30 -5.34
CA ALA A 91 -6.44 5.45 -3.92
C ALA A 91 -5.17 4.73 -3.49
N PHE A 92 -4.58 5.23 -2.41
CA PHE A 92 -3.64 4.51 -1.56
C PHE A 92 -4.29 4.26 -0.21
N ILE A 93 -4.15 3.04 0.34
CA ILE A 93 -4.66 2.69 1.67
C ILE A 93 -3.51 2.23 2.57
N ALA A 94 -3.48 2.74 3.79
CA ALA A 94 -2.46 2.40 4.77
C ALA A 94 -2.98 2.56 6.20
N GLU A 95 -2.50 1.68 7.08
CA GLU A 95 -2.57 1.86 8.53
C GLU A 95 -1.43 2.80 8.97
N PRO A 96 -1.67 3.75 9.90
CA PRO A 96 -0.60 4.59 10.47
C PRO A 96 0.52 3.78 11.12
N VAL A 97 0.16 2.68 11.78
CA VAL A 97 1.04 1.63 12.32
C VAL A 97 0.43 0.29 11.89
N GLN A 98 1.18 -0.60 11.24
CA GLN A 98 0.63 -1.90 10.82
C GLN A 98 0.39 -2.78 12.02
N GLY A 99 -0.87 -3.06 12.35
CA GLY A 99 -1.24 -3.78 13.56
C GLY A 99 -0.95 -5.28 13.42
N ALA A 100 -1.81 -5.98 12.69
CA ALA A 100 -1.72 -7.43 12.54
C ALA A 100 -0.49 -7.90 11.75
N GLY A 101 0.17 -7.00 11.03
CA GLY A 101 1.47 -7.24 10.40
C GLY A 101 2.65 -7.32 11.37
N GLY A 102 2.47 -6.97 12.65
CA GLY A 102 3.52 -7.09 13.67
C GLY A 102 3.82 -5.81 14.47
N VAL A 103 2.86 -4.88 14.57
CA VAL A 103 3.07 -3.57 15.22
C VAL A 103 4.24 -2.81 14.57
N ILE A 104 4.17 -2.67 13.25
CA ILE A 104 5.22 -1.99 12.48
C ILE A 104 4.97 -0.48 12.54
N VAL A 105 5.81 0.22 13.31
CA VAL A 105 5.83 1.68 13.37
C VAL A 105 6.69 2.19 12.20
N PRO A 106 6.15 3.01 11.29
CA PRO A 106 6.95 3.55 10.20
C PRO A 106 8.06 4.47 10.75
N PRO A 107 9.20 4.61 10.06
CA PRO A 107 10.21 5.57 10.43
C PRO A 107 9.66 7.00 10.52
N ASP A 108 10.20 7.78 11.46
CA ASP A 108 9.85 9.20 11.60
C ASP A 108 10.48 10.01 10.44
N LEU A 109 9.65 10.79 9.77
CA LEU A 109 10.03 11.63 8.62
C LEU A 109 9.98 13.13 8.95
N THR A 110 9.80 13.52 10.21
CA THR A 110 9.61 14.92 10.62
C THR A 110 10.81 15.85 10.38
N GLY A 111 11.96 15.31 9.93
CA GLY A 111 13.09 16.08 9.39
C GLY A 111 12.81 16.74 8.03
N LEU A 112 11.78 16.28 7.30
CA LEU A 112 11.28 16.88 6.06
C LEU A 112 10.23 17.95 6.37
N LYS A 113 10.69 19.16 6.74
CA LYS A 113 9.87 20.37 6.71
C LYS A 113 10.33 21.31 5.61
#